data_AF-A0A9R0JSP7-F1
#
_entry.id   AF-A0A9R0JSP7-F1
#
_cell.length_a   1.000
_cell.length_b   1.000
_cell.length_c   1.000
_cell.angle_alpha   90.00
_cell.angle_beta   90.00
_cell.angle_gamma   90.00
#
_symmetry.space_group_name_H-M   'P 1'
#
loop_
_entity.id
_entity.type
_entity.pdbx_description
1 polymer ?
#
loop_
_entity_poly.entity_id
_entity_poly.type
_entity_poly.pdbx_seq_one_letter_code
_entity_poly.pdbx_strand_id
1 'polypeptide(L)'
;MARILGLVRKIYEFGKWFVEVDARHCELKNNLEELKSKVDDMDKQATKEEAEKQGKKRKKVINAYFKQVKRHKESAERVLGRSQEGQWKVERMWWVPHIERHRREGEELFRKGRELVEEGLTNNEVRTRGEKLLVGDQYVGDNTRGLLESTLQAMKTGDAQCIGIYGSVGSGKTNFMKYLYNEIYDDKEGFKAVFWATAPEIRQPDHTNYNKALQKRVADGMLTG
;
A
#
# COMPACT_ATOMS: atom_id res chain seq x y z
N MET A 1 5.15 -64.22 -28.81
CA MET A 1 5.52 -62.90 -29.36
C MET A 1 4.49 -61.80 -29.06
N ALA A 2 3.22 -61.92 -29.47
CA ALA A 2 2.21 -60.85 -29.27
C ALA A 2 1.96 -60.41 -27.81
N ARG A 3 1.98 -61.35 -26.84
CA ARG A 3 1.83 -61.05 -25.40
C ARG A 3 2.99 -60.24 -24.80
N ILE A 4 4.21 -60.45 -25.28
CA ILE A 4 5.41 -59.76 -24.80
C ILE A 4 5.42 -58.32 -25.32
N LEU A 5 5.06 -58.12 -26.60
CA LEU A 5 4.89 -56.78 -27.18
C LEU A 5 3.82 -55.95 -26.44
N GLY A 6 2.71 -56.58 -26.05
CA GLY A 6 1.64 -55.93 -25.28
C GLY A 6 2.07 -55.48 -23.89
N LEU A 7 2.97 -56.23 -23.23
CA LEU A 7 3.54 -55.88 -21.93
C LEU A 7 4.54 -54.72 -22.04
N VAL A 8 5.42 -54.75 -23.05
CA VAL A 8 6.38 -53.67 -23.31
C VAL A 8 5.66 -52.35 -23.59
N ARG A 9 4.59 -52.38 -24.39
CA ARG A 9 3.76 -51.20 -24.66
C ARG A 9 3.12 -50.64 -23.39
N LYS A 10 2.59 -51.50 -22.51
CA LYS A 10 2.01 -51.06 -21.23
C LYS A 10 3.05 -50.44 -20.30
N ILE A 11 4.27 -50.99 -20.24
CA ILE A 11 5.37 -50.44 -19.43
C ILE A 11 5.81 -49.08 -19.98
N TYR A 12 5.90 -48.93 -21.31
CA TYR A 12 6.24 -47.67 -21.95
C TYR A 12 5.22 -46.56 -21.69
N GLU A 13 3.93 -46.85 -21.91
CA GLU A 13 2.85 -45.91 -21.61
C GLU A 13 2.88 -45.54 -20.12
N PHE A 14 3.05 -46.51 -19.23
CA PHE A 14 3.14 -46.28 -17.79
C PHE A 14 4.36 -45.42 -17.39
N GLY A 15 5.51 -45.58 -18.06
CA GLY A 15 6.69 -44.73 -17.86
C GLY A 15 6.49 -43.29 -18.35
N LYS A 16 5.81 -43.09 -19.48
CA LYS A 16 5.49 -41.76 -20.03
C LYS A 16 4.63 -40.95 -19.05
N TRP A 17 3.62 -41.58 -18.47
CA TRP A 17 2.78 -40.96 -17.44
C TRP A 17 3.57 -40.56 -16.19
N PHE A 18 4.59 -41.33 -15.79
CA PHE A 18 5.40 -41.03 -14.61
C PHE A 18 6.22 -39.75 -14.81
N VAL A 19 6.90 -39.65 -15.96
CA VAL A 19 7.66 -38.44 -16.35
C VAL A 19 6.75 -37.21 -16.35
N GLU A 20 5.49 -37.37 -16.76
CA GLU A 20 4.51 -36.29 -16.77
C GLU A 20 4.08 -35.82 -15.36
N VAL A 21 3.96 -36.75 -14.38
CA VAL A 21 3.67 -36.38 -12.98
C VAL A 21 4.83 -35.61 -12.36
N ASP A 22 6.06 -36.09 -12.54
CA ASP A 22 7.24 -35.44 -11.97
C ASP A 22 7.49 -34.06 -12.62
N ALA A 23 7.27 -33.95 -13.94
CA ALA A 23 7.32 -32.66 -14.62
C ALA A 23 6.34 -31.65 -14.03
N ARG A 24 5.08 -32.04 -13.82
CA ARG A 24 4.05 -31.19 -13.21
C ARG A 24 4.38 -30.80 -11.75
N HIS A 25 5.01 -31.71 -11.01
CA HIS A 25 5.45 -31.46 -9.63
C HIS A 25 6.56 -30.39 -9.60
N CYS A 26 7.55 -30.52 -10.48
CA CYS A 26 8.61 -29.54 -10.67
C CYS A 26 8.07 -28.18 -11.12
N GLU A 27 7.17 -28.15 -12.10
CA GLU A 27 6.53 -26.91 -12.56
C GLU A 27 5.78 -26.20 -11.44
N LEU A 28 4.94 -26.92 -10.68
CA LEU A 28 4.21 -26.31 -9.57
C LEU A 28 5.17 -25.78 -8.50
N LYS A 29 6.24 -26.53 -8.17
CA LYS A 29 7.26 -26.07 -7.23
C LYS A 29 7.93 -24.78 -7.69
N ASN A 30 8.34 -24.71 -8.96
CA ASN A 30 8.94 -23.51 -9.55
C ASN A 30 7.97 -22.32 -9.50
N ASN A 31 6.70 -22.53 -9.84
CA ASN A 31 5.67 -21.50 -9.76
C ASN A 31 5.51 -20.95 -8.33
N LEU A 32 5.59 -21.81 -7.31
CA LEU A 32 5.53 -21.37 -5.91
C LEU A 32 6.74 -20.55 -5.48
N GLU A 33 7.94 -20.92 -5.95
CA GLU A 33 9.18 -20.18 -5.69
C GLU A 33 9.15 -18.81 -6.37
N GLU A 34 8.69 -18.75 -7.62
CA GLU A 34 8.57 -17.50 -8.37
C GLU A 34 7.48 -16.58 -7.77
N LEU A 35 6.32 -17.13 -7.36
CA LEU A 35 5.30 -16.36 -6.63
C LEU A 35 5.86 -15.78 -5.33
N LYS A 36 6.67 -16.54 -4.60
CA LYS A 36 7.33 -16.06 -3.38
C LYS A 36 8.27 -14.90 -3.70
N SER A 37 9.17 -15.07 -4.67
CA SER A 37 10.09 -14.01 -5.09
C SER A 37 9.34 -12.75 -5.47
N LYS A 38 8.26 -12.88 -6.23
CA LYS A 38 7.44 -11.75 -6.66
C LYS A 38 6.79 -11.02 -5.48
N VAL A 39 6.27 -11.74 -4.50
CA VAL A 39 5.74 -11.14 -3.27
C VAL A 39 6.83 -10.39 -2.52
N ASP A 40 8.02 -10.99 -2.38
CA ASP A 40 9.15 -10.36 -1.69
C ASP A 40 9.60 -9.07 -2.41
N ASP A 41 9.64 -9.08 -3.75
CA ASP A 41 10.00 -7.90 -4.54
C ASP A 41 8.96 -6.79 -4.44
N MET A 42 7.67 -7.13 -4.52
CA MET A 42 6.57 -6.18 -4.31
C MET A 42 6.59 -5.59 -2.89
N ASP A 43 6.86 -6.42 -1.88
CA ASP A 43 6.95 -6.00 -0.48
C ASP A 43 8.10 -5.02 -0.25
N LYS A 44 9.28 -5.31 -0.81
CA LYS A 44 10.43 -4.41 -0.79
C LYS A 44 10.15 -3.09 -1.49
N GLN A 45 9.54 -3.14 -2.69
CA GLN A 45 9.20 -1.92 -3.43
C GLN A 45 8.21 -1.06 -2.65
N ALA A 46 7.12 -1.65 -2.13
CA ALA A 46 6.14 -0.91 -1.35
C ALA A 46 6.77 -0.30 -0.08
N THR A 47 7.61 -1.07 0.63
CA THR A 47 8.31 -0.59 1.84
C THR A 47 9.27 0.54 1.53
N LYS A 48 10.01 0.45 0.41
CA LYS A 48 10.89 1.51 -0.06
C LYS A 48 10.11 2.78 -0.38
N GLU A 49 8.98 2.66 -1.09
CA GLU A 49 8.11 3.79 -1.39
C GLU A 49 7.52 4.42 -0.11
N GLU A 50 7.16 3.63 0.89
CA GLU A 50 6.68 4.12 2.20
C GLU A 50 7.78 4.84 3.00
N ALA A 51 9.02 4.37 2.91
CA ALA A 51 10.16 4.95 3.64
C ALA A 51 10.72 6.22 2.99
N GLU A 52 10.82 6.24 1.66
CA GLU A 52 11.47 7.35 0.93
C GLU A 52 10.49 8.51 0.63
N LYS A 53 9.18 8.23 0.52
CA LYS A 53 8.19 9.24 0.13
C LYS A 53 7.19 9.44 1.27
N GLN A 54 7.24 10.62 1.90
CA GLN A 54 6.28 11.00 2.94
C GLN A 54 4.84 10.91 2.40
N GLY A 55 3.96 10.27 3.18
CA GLY A 55 2.54 10.11 2.84
C GLY A 55 2.23 8.96 1.88
N LYS A 56 3.21 8.16 1.45
CA LYS A 56 2.92 6.90 0.75
C LYS A 56 2.52 5.81 1.74
N LYS A 57 1.45 5.09 1.42
CA LYS A 57 1.11 3.82 2.09
C LYS A 57 0.75 2.74 1.10
N ARG A 58 1.15 1.53 1.44
CA ARG A 58 0.81 0.31 0.70
C ARG A 58 -0.70 0.14 0.64
N LYS A 59 -1.20 -0.15 -0.58
CA LYS A 59 -2.62 -0.40 -0.79
C LYS A 59 -3.04 -1.67 -0.04
N LYS A 60 -4.21 -1.66 0.58
CA LYS A 60 -4.77 -2.83 1.29
C LYS A 60 -4.94 -4.06 0.38
N VAL A 61 -5.22 -3.84 -0.90
CA VAL A 61 -5.34 -4.92 -1.91
C VAL A 61 -4.03 -5.71 -2.08
N ILE A 62 -2.87 -5.07 -1.89
CA ILE A 62 -1.56 -5.74 -1.95
C ILE A 62 -1.40 -6.71 -0.78
N ASN A 63 -1.73 -6.27 0.44
CA ASN A 63 -1.68 -7.14 1.62
C ASN A 63 -2.66 -8.33 1.50
N ALA A 64 -3.85 -8.09 0.93
CA ALA A 64 -4.80 -9.16 0.65
C ALA A 64 -4.25 -10.15 -0.39
N TYR A 65 -3.58 -9.67 -1.42
CA TYR A 65 -2.90 -10.50 -2.42
C TYR A 65 -1.77 -11.34 -1.78
N PHE A 66 -0.91 -10.77 -0.95
CA PHE A 66 0.15 -11.51 -0.24
C PHE A 66 -0.42 -12.64 0.62
N LYS A 67 -1.55 -12.38 1.30
CA LYS A 67 -2.26 -13.40 2.07
C LYS A 67 -2.81 -14.52 1.18
N GLN A 68 -3.30 -14.20 -0.02
CA GLN A 68 -3.76 -15.20 -1.00
C GLN A 68 -2.60 -16.06 -1.49
N VAL A 69 -1.46 -15.46 -1.87
CA VAL A 69 -0.26 -16.19 -2.30
C VAL A 69 0.25 -17.11 -1.19
N LYS A 70 0.31 -16.64 0.06
CA LYS A 70 0.72 -17.46 1.21
C LYS A 70 -0.17 -18.68 1.38
N ARG A 71 -1.50 -18.50 1.37
CA ARG A 71 -2.46 -19.61 1.49
C ARG A 71 -2.36 -20.60 0.33
N HIS A 72 -2.19 -20.09 -0.88
CA HIS A 72 -2.01 -20.92 -2.07
C HIS A 72 -0.75 -21.77 -1.95
N LYS A 73 0.37 -21.16 -1.55
CA LYS A 73 1.63 -21.87 -1.28
C LYS A 73 1.47 -22.96 -0.23
N GLU A 74 0.90 -22.65 0.94
CA GLU A 74 0.66 -23.63 2.00
C GLU A 74 -0.28 -24.77 1.56
N SER A 75 -1.22 -24.50 0.66
CA SER A 75 -2.09 -25.52 0.07
C SER A 75 -1.35 -26.40 -0.94
N ALA A 76 -0.59 -25.79 -1.84
CA ALA A 76 0.16 -26.47 -2.88
C ALA A 76 1.29 -27.34 -2.28
N GLU A 77 2.02 -26.84 -1.28
CA GLU A 77 3.04 -27.61 -0.55
C GLU A 77 2.45 -28.87 0.13
N ARG A 78 1.22 -28.79 0.66
CA ARG A 78 0.52 -29.97 1.19
C ARG A 78 0.21 -31.00 0.12
N VAL A 79 -0.20 -30.57 -1.08
CA VAL A 79 -0.44 -31.47 -2.21
C VAL A 79 0.87 -32.08 -2.72
N LEU A 80 1.93 -31.28 -2.85
CA LEU A 80 3.25 -31.75 -3.28
C LEU A 80 3.86 -32.75 -2.28
N GLY A 81 3.70 -32.50 -0.97
CA GLY A 81 4.15 -33.39 0.10
C GLY A 81 3.41 -34.72 0.11
N ARG A 82 2.11 -34.71 -0.17
CA ARG A 82 1.28 -35.92 -0.30
C ARG A 82 1.48 -36.69 -1.60
N SER A 83 2.34 -36.21 -2.50
CA SER A 83 2.65 -36.80 -3.80
C SER A 83 4.15 -37.18 -3.93
N GLN A 84 4.88 -37.31 -2.82
CA GLN A 84 6.33 -37.56 -2.81
C GLN A 84 6.75 -38.96 -3.31
N GLU A 85 8.04 -39.09 -3.61
CA GLU A 85 8.71 -40.35 -3.96
C GLU A 85 8.63 -41.35 -2.80
N GLY A 86 8.12 -42.56 -3.05
CA GLY A 86 7.93 -43.63 -2.06
C GLY A 86 6.48 -44.11 -1.89
N GLN A 87 5.50 -43.33 -2.37
CA GLN A 87 4.11 -43.78 -2.46
C GLN A 87 3.88 -44.74 -3.63
N TRP A 88 2.85 -45.58 -3.53
CA TRP A 88 2.47 -46.46 -4.62
C TRP A 88 2.11 -45.64 -5.87
N LYS A 89 2.57 -46.08 -7.04
CA LYS A 89 2.47 -45.31 -8.30
C LYS A 89 1.04 -44.92 -8.68
N VAL A 90 0.04 -45.71 -8.26
CA VAL A 90 -1.39 -45.41 -8.46
C VAL A 90 -1.84 -44.26 -7.56
N GLU A 91 -1.37 -44.20 -6.32
CA GLU A 91 -1.73 -43.13 -5.36
C GLU A 91 -1.20 -41.76 -5.82
N ARG A 92 0.00 -41.73 -6.43
CA ARG A 92 0.54 -40.51 -7.06
C ARG A 92 -0.37 -39.96 -8.17
N MET A 93 -0.97 -40.83 -8.98
CA MET A 93 -1.87 -40.41 -10.07
C MET A 93 -3.14 -39.71 -9.56
N TRP A 94 -3.66 -40.09 -8.39
CA TRP A 94 -4.84 -39.44 -7.79
C TRP A 94 -4.62 -37.95 -7.48
N TRP A 95 -3.36 -37.53 -7.29
CA TRP A 95 -3.03 -36.14 -6.99
C TRP A 95 -2.84 -35.25 -8.22
N VAL A 96 -2.73 -35.82 -9.43
CA VAL A 96 -2.49 -35.07 -10.67
C VAL A 96 -3.54 -33.97 -10.92
N PRO A 97 -4.85 -34.19 -10.75
CA PRO A 97 -5.85 -33.13 -10.90
C PRO A 97 -5.68 -32.00 -9.87
N HIS A 98 -5.19 -32.31 -8.67
CA HIS A 98 -4.97 -31.33 -7.60
C HIS A 98 -3.73 -30.48 -7.87
N ILE A 99 -2.65 -31.09 -8.40
CA ILE A 99 -1.45 -30.38 -8.85
C ILE A 99 -1.82 -29.42 -9.98
N GLU A 100 -2.57 -29.89 -10.97
CA GLU A 100 -3.02 -29.08 -12.11
C GLU A 100 -3.93 -27.93 -11.68
N ARG A 101 -4.83 -28.16 -10.71
CA ARG A 101 -5.66 -27.08 -10.15
C ARG A 101 -4.80 -26.01 -9.49
N HIS A 102 -3.83 -26.38 -8.66
CA HIS A 102 -2.95 -25.40 -8.02
C HIS A 102 -2.05 -24.69 -9.04
N ARG A 103 -1.64 -25.37 -10.12
CA ARG A 103 -0.91 -24.72 -11.21
C ARG A 103 -1.72 -23.56 -11.80
N ARG A 104 -2.99 -23.77 -12.12
CA ARG A 104 -3.89 -22.73 -12.67
C ARG A 104 -4.15 -21.59 -11.68
N GLU A 105 -4.42 -21.91 -10.42
CA GLU A 105 -4.55 -20.89 -9.37
C GLU A 105 -3.27 -20.03 -9.26
N GLY A 106 -2.10 -20.64 -9.42
CA GLY A 106 -0.82 -19.93 -9.48
C GLY A 106 -0.73 -18.96 -10.66
N GLU A 107 -1.16 -19.37 -11.85
CA GLU A 107 -1.21 -18.50 -13.04
C GLU A 107 -2.12 -17.29 -12.85
N GLU A 108 -3.29 -17.48 -12.22
CA GLU A 108 -4.20 -16.38 -11.87
C GLU A 108 -3.56 -15.41 -10.89
N LEU A 109 -2.85 -15.92 -9.87
CA LEU A 109 -2.10 -15.10 -8.93
C LEU A 109 -0.98 -14.32 -9.62
N PHE A 110 -0.28 -14.92 -10.58
CA PHE A 110 0.72 -14.21 -11.38
C PHE A 110 0.13 -13.05 -12.17
N ARG A 111 -1.01 -13.28 -12.85
CA ARG A 111 -1.73 -12.26 -13.60
C ARG A 111 -2.14 -11.12 -12.68
N LYS A 112 -2.81 -11.44 -11.57
CA LYS A 112 -3.22 -10.45 -10.56
C LYS A 112 -2.02 -9.67 -10.00
N GLY A 113 -0.91 -10.35 -9.73
CA GLY A 113 0.32 -9.72 -9.28
C GLY A 113 0.92 -8.75 -10.31
N ARG A 114 0.80 -9.03 -11.62
CA ARG A 114 1.23 -8.10 -12.68
C ARG A 114 0.34 -6.86 -12.71
N GLU A 115 -0.98 -7.05 -12.70
CA GLU A 115 -1.96 -5.96 -12.69
C GLU A 115 -1.74 -5.02 -11.49
N LEU A 116 -1.51 -5.58 -10.30
CA LEU A 116 -1.23 -4.80 -9.10
C LEU A 116 0.06 -3.97 -9.18
N VAL A 117 1.09 -4.47 -9.87
CA VAL A 117 2.32 -3.71 -10.10
C VAL A 117 2.08 -2.57 -11.09
N GLU A 118 1.33 -2.82 -12.16
CA GLU A 118 0.96 -1.81 -13.16
C GLU A 118 0.10 -0.69 -12.57
N GLU A 119 -0.85 -1.03 -11.69
CA GLU A 119 -1.68 -0.06 -10.97
C GLU A 119 -0.90 0.71 -9.88
N GLY A 120 0.32 0.28 -9.56
CA GLY A 120 1.15 0.79 -8.47
C GLY A 120 0.79 0.20 -7.10
N LEU A 121 1.81 0.04 -6.26
CA LEU A 121 1.70 -0.68 -4.98
C LEU A 121 1.27 0.21 -3.80
N THR A 122 1.43 1.52 -3.93
CA THR A 122 1.12 2.50 -2.89
C THR A 122 0.09 3.52 -3.35
N ASN A 123 -0.68 4.05 -2.40
CA ASN A 123 -1.49 5.24 -2.57
C ASN A 123 -0.79 6.43 -1.92
N ASN A 124 -1.10 7.62 -2.42
CA ASN A 124 -0.85 8.85 -1.66
C ASN A 124 -1.94 8.90 -0.58
N GLU A 125 -1.57 8.71 0.68
CA GLU A 125 -2.41 9.18 1.77
C GLU A 125 -2.38 10.70 1.77
N VAL A 126 -3.52 11.29 2.12
CA VAL A 126 -3.59 12.73 2.39
C VAL A 126 -2.56 13.04 3.45
N ARG A 127 -1.64 13.97 3.16
CA ARG A 127 -0.57 14.31 4.09
C ARG A 127 -1.21 14.96 5.31
N THR A 128 -1.29 14.23 6.41
CA THR A 128 -1.96 14.73 7.62
C THR A 128 -1.07 15.65 8.45
N ARG A 129 0.26 15.55 8.27
CA ARG A 129 1.28 16.39 8.92
C ARG A 129 2.47 16.65 7.98
N GLY A 130 3.05 17.84 8.07
CA GLY A 130 4.34 18.18 7.46
C GLY A 130 5.49 18.00 8.47
N GLU A 131 6.56 18.78 8.32
CA GLU A 131 7.74 18.78 9.20
C GLU A 131 7.68 19.89 10.24
N LYS A 132 8.30 19.69 11.42
CA LYS A 132 8.39 20.73 12.45
C LYS A 132 9.17 21.94 11.90
N LEU A 133 8.62 23.14 12.05
CA LEU A 133 9.23 24.35 11.53
C LEU A 133 10.27 24.88 12.51
N LEU A 134 11.42 25.32 12.00
CA LEU A 134 12.37 26.09 12.78
C LEU A 134 11.80 27.48 13.03
N VAL A 135 11.58 27.80 14.30
CA VAL A 135 11.15 29.11 14.75
C VAL A 135 12.23 29.61 15.69
N GLY A 136 12.86 30.73 15.34
CA GLY A 136 13.87 31.33 16.22
C GLY A 136 13.22 31.81 17.51
N ASP A 137 14.03 31.99 18.56
CA ASP A 137 13.63 32.51 19.88
C ASP A 137 13.27 34.01 19.83
N GLN A 138 12.48 34.43 18.86
CA GLN A 138 11.95 35.78 18.77
C GLN A 138 10.79 35.91 19.75
N TYR A 139 10.97 36.77 20.75
CA TYR A 139 10.01 37.21 21.77
C TYR A 139 8.55 37.11 21.32
N VAL A 140 7.90 35.99 21.67
CA VAL A 140 6.44 35.89 21.64
C VAL A 140 5.95 36.70 22.83
N GLY A 141 5.50 37.93 22.58
CA GLY A 141 4.87 38.74 23.62
C GLY A 141 3.64 38.02 24.20
N ASP A 142 3.31 38.28 25.47
CA ASP A 142 2.25 37.56 26.18
C ASP A 142 0.89 37.59 25.47
N ASN A 143 0.55 38.71 24.82
CA ASN A 143 -0.67 38.83 24.02
C ASN A 143 -0.73 37.81 22.87
N THR A 144 0.41 37.50 22.24
CA THR A 144 0.49 36.53 21.15
C THR A 144 0.35 35.11 21.69
N ARG A 145 0.83 34.83 22.90
CA ARG A 145 0.63 33.53 23.57
C ARG A 145 -0.85 33.31 23.92
N GLY A 146 -1.53 34.30 24.46
CA GLY A 146 -2.98 34.21 24.72
C GLY A 146 -3.80 34.02 23.45
N LEU A 147 -3.42 34.69 22.35
CA LEU A 147 -4.04 34.48 21.04
C LEU A 147 -3.79 33.05 20.51
N LEU A 148 -2.58 32.51 20.69
CA LEU A 148 -2.22 31.15 20.29
C LEU A 148 -3.06 30.11 21.04
N GLU A 149 -3.14 30.22 22.36
CA GLU A 149 -3.90 29.31 23.21
C GLU A 149 -5.40 29.32 22.89
N SER A 150 -6.00 30.51 22.76
CA SER A 150 -7.42 30.64 22.40
C SER A 150 -7.72 30.07 21.00
N THR A 151 -6.82 30.29 20.04
CA THR A 151 -6.91 29.71 18.69
C THR A 151 -6.87 28.18 18.74
N LEU A 152 -5.92 27.60 19.48
CA LEU A 152 -5.82 26.14 19.66
C LEU A 152 -7.05 25.55 20.33
N GLN A 153 -7.57 26.20 21.38
CA GLN A 153 -8.78 25.76 22.07
C GLN A 153 -9.98 25.75 21.14
N ALA A 154 -10.22 26.83 20.39
CA ALA A 154 -11.34 26.93 19.45
C ALA A 154 -11.29 25.84 18.36
N MET A 155 -10.09 25.43 17.91
CA MET A 155 -9.96 24.33 16.96
C MET A 155 -10.17 22.96 17.59
N LYS A 156 -9.75 22.75 18.85
CA LYS A 156 -9.91 21.48 19.57
C LYS A 156 -11.35 21.19 19.96
N THR A 157 -12.07 22.22 20.42
CA THR A 157 -13.49 22.11 20.78
C THR A 157 -14.39 21.97 19.57
N GLY A 158 -13.87 22.28 18.37
CA GLY A 158 -14.62 22.29 17.13
C GLY A 158 -15.45 23.56 16.93
N ASP A 159 -15.29 24.57 17.80
CA ASP A 159 -15.95 25.88 17.67
C ASP A 159 -15.53 26.58 16.37
N ALA A 160 -14.31 26.34 15.90
CA ALA A 160 -13.81 26.82 14.62
C ALA A 160 -13.18 25.69 13.80
N GLN A 161 -13.68 25.48 12.57
CA GLN A 161 -13.12 24.52 11.61
C GLN A 161 -12.15 25.16 10.60
N CYS A 162 -12.14 26.49 10.51
CA CYS A 162 -11.27 27.26 9.62
C CYS A 162 -10.87 28.56 10.31
N ILE A 163 -9.58 28.91 10.22
CA ILE A 163 -9.03 30.13 10.82
C ILE A 163 -8.33 30.94 9.74
N GLY A 164 -8.81 32.16 9.53
CA GLY A 164 -8.20 33.13 8.63
C GLY A 164 -7.23 34.03 9.40
N ILE A 165 -5.96 34.05 9.02
CA ILE A 165 -4.96 34.96 9.59
C ILE A 165 -4.75 36.13 8.61
N TYR A 166 -5.17 37.34 9.00
CA TYR A 166 -5.13 38.55 8.17
C TYR A 166 -4.53 39.74 8.93
N GLY A 167 -4.08 40.78 8.20
CA GLY A 167 -3.44 41.97 8.79
C GLY A 167 -2.38 42.59 7.89
N SER A 168 -1.85 43.75 8.29
CA SER A 168 -0.85 44.52 7.54
C SER A 168 0.47 43.76 7.31
N VAL A 169 1.22 44.14 6.27
CA VAL A 169 2.56 43.60 6.03
C VAL A 169 3.45 43.88 7.25
N GLY A 170 4.27 42.90 7.66
CA GLY A 170 5.15 43.04 8.82
C GLY A 170 4.51 42.75 10.18
N SER A 171 3.20 42.49 10.25
CA SER A 171 2.49 42.23 11.53
C SER A 171 2.78 40.86 12.18
N GLY A 172 3.78 40.12 11.72
CA GLY A 172 4.17 38.83 12.31
C GLY A 172 3.25 37.64 12.01
N LYS A 173 2.26 37.75 11.11
CA LYS A 173 1.32 36.65 10.77
C LYS A 173 2.00 35.32 10.45
N THR A 174 3.05 35.36 9.63
CA THR A 174 3.81 34.16 9.25
C THR A 174 4.50 33.53 10.46
N ASN A 175 5.01 34.34 11.40
CA ASN A 175 5.61 33.82 12.63
C ASN A 175 4.55 33.21 13.53
N PHE A 176 3.40 33.87 13.72
CA PHE A 176 2.27 33.30 14.46
C PHE A 176 1.83 31.94 13.89
N MET A 177 1.70 31.86 12.56
CA MET A 177 1.34 30.63 11.85
C MET A 177 2.36 29.52 12.07
N LYS A 178 3.67 29.84 12.13
CA LYS A 178 4.73 28.86 12.45
C LYS A 178 4.62 28.34 13.89
N TYR A 179 4.35 29.19 14.87
CA TYR A 179 4.15 28.76 16.25
C TYR A 179 2.91 27.86 16.38
N LEU A 180 1.78 28.29 15.80
CA LEU A 180 0.55 27.50 15.76
C LEU A 180 0.76 26.14 15.09
N TYR A 181 1.50 26.12 13.99
CA TYR A 181 1.88 24.90 13.31
C TYR A 181 2.65 23.95 14.24
N ASN A 182 3.65 24.45 14.97
CA ASN A 182 4.49 23.61 15.83
C ASN A 182 3.72 23.04 17.02
N GLU A 183 2.83 23.81 17.64
CA GLU A 183 1.95 23.32 18.72
C GLU A 183 1.03 22.20 18.22
N ILE A 184 0.41 22.38 17.05
CA ILE A 184 -0.42 21.34 16.39
C ILE A 184 0.44 20.11 16.02
N TYR A 185 1.67 20.35 15.56
CA TYR A 185 2.61 19.29 15.21
C TYR A 185 3.03 18.47 16.44
N ASP A 186 3.10 19.04 17.64
CA ASP A 186 3.40 18.30 18.86
C ASP A 186 2.15 17.59 19.43
N ASP A 187 0.95 18.14 19.23
CA ASP A 187 -0.32 17.57 19.70
C ASP A 187 -0.90 16.50 18.76
N LYS A 188 -0.45 15.26 18.92
CA LYS A 188 -0.88 14.10 18.10
C LYS A 188 -2.30 13.60 18.38
N GLU A 189 -2.84 13.89 19.56
CA GLU A 189 -4.14 13.35 19.98
C GLU A 189 -5.29 14.30 19.60
N GLY A 190 -5.07 15.62 19.75
CA GLY A 190 -6.07 16.63 19.42
C GLY A 190 -6.26 16.87 17.93
N PHE A 191 -5.19 16.77 17.14
CA PHE A 191 -5.21 17.13 15.71
C PHE A 191 -4.79 15.99 14.79
N LYS A 192 -5.77 15.29 14.20
CA LYS A 192 -5.48 14.19 13.25
C LYS A 192 -4.88 14.70 11.93
N ALA A 193 -5.36 15.82 11.40
CA ALA A 193 -4.87 16.45 10.18
C ALA A 193 -5.17 17.95 10.18
N VAL A 194 -4.20 18.78 9.75
CA VAL A 194 -4.37 20.23 9.56
C VAL A 194 -3.74 20.64 8.23
N PHE A 195 -4.51 21.36 7.42
CA PHE A 195 -4.09 21.81 6.09
C PHE A 195 -3.90 23.32 6.08
N TRP A 196 -2.79 23.75 5.48
CA TRP A 196 -2.42 25.15 5.39
C TRP A 196 -2.49 25.57 3.92
N ALA A 197 -3.24 26.63 3.64
CA ALA A 197 -3.37 27.16 2.30
C ALA A 197 -3.21 28.68 2.33
N THR A 198 -2.52 29.22 1.32
CA THR A 198 -2.55 30.66 1.08
C THR A 198 -3.90 31.02 0.49
N ALA A 199 -4.56 32.00 1.10
CA ALA A 199 -5.80 32.54 0.56
C ALA A 199 -5.57 33.08 -0.87
N PRO A 200 -6.48 32.83 -1.82
CA PRO A 200 -6.34 33.33 -3.18
C PRO A 200 -6.43 34.86 -3.22
N GLU A 201 -5.62 35.50 -4.08
CA GLU A 201 -5.71 36.95 -4.35
C GLU A 201 -7.07 37.30 -4.96
N ILE A 202 -7.76 38.26 -4.37
CA ILE A 202 -9.05 38.75 -4.88
C ILE A 202 -8.77 39.93 -5.81
N ARG A 203 -8.94 39.72 -7.12
CA ARG A 203 -8.91 40.84 -8.10
C ARG A 203 -10.30 41.41 -8.38
N GLN A 204 -11.38 40.65 -8.14
CA GLN A 204 -12.77 41.12 -8.25
C GLN A 204 -13.70 40.35 -7.28
N PRO A 205 -14.78 40.97 -6.77
CA PRO A 205 -15.64 40.39 -5.73
C PRO A 205 -16.69 39.42 -6.32
N ASP A 206 -16.25 38.24 -6.74
CA ASP A 206 -17.15 37.08 -6.90
C ASP A 206 -16.85 36.05 -5.81
N HIS A 207 -17.68 36.05 -4.77
CA HIS A 207 -17.58 35.15 -3.62
C HIS A 207 -17.65 33.66 -3.99
N THR A 208 -18.30 33.33 -5.11
CA THR A 208 -18.45 31.95 -5.61
C THR A 208 -17.13 31.42 -6.15
N ASN A 209 -16.33 32.32 -6.74
CA ASN A 209 -15.02 32.02 -7.30
C ASN A 209 -13.96 31.89 -6.20
N TYR A 210 -14.08 32.65 -5.12
CA TYR A 210 -13.18 32.60 -3.96
C TYR A 210 -13.21 31.23 -3.26
N ASN A 211 -14.39 30.74 -2.90
CA ASN A 211 -14.51 29.46 -2.18
C ASN A 211 -13.98 28.29 -3.03
N LYS A 212 -14.26 28.28 -4.33
CA LYS A 212 -13.71 27.29 -5.26
C LYS A 212 -12.18 27.38 -5.36
N ALA A 213 -11.64 28.58 -5.45
CA ALA A 213 -10.19 28.79 -5.50
C ALA A 213 -9.50 28.40 -4.20
N LEU A 214 -10.10 28.68 -3.04
CA LEU A 214 -9.59 28.26 -1.73
C LEU A 214 -9.65 26.74 -1.57
N GLN A 215 -10.77 26.11 -1.91
CA GLN A 215 -10.89 24.64 -1.92
C GLN A 215 -9.84 23.99 -2.80
N LYS A 216 -9.59 24.56 -3.99
CA LYS A 216 -8.50 24.11 -4.87
C LYS A 216 -7.14 24.23 -4.21
N ARG A 217 -6.82 25.38 -3.59
CA ARG A 217 -5.54 25.59 -2.87
C ARG A 217 -5.35 24.63 -1.71
N VAL A 218 -6.41 24.33 -0.98
CA VAL A 218 -6.40 23.33 0.10
C VAL A 218 -6.19 21.92 -0.46
N ALA A 219 -6.90 21.55 -1.53
CA ALA A 219 -6.76 20.25 -2.19
C ALA A 219 -5.35 20.04 -2.80
N ASP A 220 -4.78 21.07 -3.41
CA ASP A 220 -3.40 21.05 -3.89
C ASP A 220 -2.45 20.83 -2.70
N GLY A 221 -2.59 21.61 -1.62
CA GLY A 221 -1.79 21.47 -0.39
C GLY A 221 -1.95 20.13 0.33
N MET A 222 -3.10 19.45 0.20
CA MET A 222 -3.33 18.10 0.72
C MET A 222 -2.53 17.02 -0.03
N LEU A 223 -2.19 17.28 -1.30
CA LEU A 223 -1.64 16.29 -2.24
C LEU A 223 -0.19 16.55 -2.68
N THR A 224 0.31 17.77 -2.59
CA THR A 224 1.63 18.18 -3.14
C THR A 224 2.68 18.56 -2.09
N GLY A 225 2.85 17.74 -1.05
CA GLY A 225 4.02 17.84 -0.17
C GLY A 225 5.11 16.85 -0.55
#